data_AF-A0AAQ0ZLB3-F1
#
_entry.id   AF-A0AAQ0ZLB3-F1
#
_cell.length_a   1.000
_cell.length_b   1.000
_cell.length_c   1.000
_cell.angle_alpha   90.00
_cell.angle_beta   90.00
_cell.angle_gamma   90.00
#
_symmetry.space_group_name_H-M   'P 1'
#
loop_
_entity.id
_entity.type
_entity.pdbx_description
1 polymer ?
#
loop_
_entity_poly.entity_id
_entity_poly.type
_entity_poly.pdbx_seq_one_letter_code
_entity_poly.pdbx_strand_id
1 'polypeptide(L)'
;MNISHRSSALMLLSTLTLALNGLVTQLLTPMLPIILLLFLRLLLPGCLMLATARARFWHYVSFSALKNVMLRAVFITLCQGFFILALYKLTLIEAVVLFSTGPLFIPLLEYLIFKREIDLFVVPTLLLMMIGLIIQSMTEQGFLLRWELLIGLAAGFFNACSQVCLFQISKEKTPILVANGLCFLMAALLSIVLFALPVIANELIFDFAVPEDIFSNKTTWVIVGLLVLMATFSSATQYFRSTAYKLVSTGSELAPLIYTSVVFSYLLQLMVLNNPVNGQQLLGISFIVAACLMQTHRNRS
;
A
#
# COMPACT_ATOMS: atom_id res chain seq x y z
N MET A 1 -16.56 -4.62 -23.32
CA MET A 1 -15.48 -5.12 -22.45
C MET A 1 -16.12 -5.85 -21.28
N ASN A 2 -15.84 -7.15 -21.09
CA ASN A 2 -16.45 -7.96 -20.03
C ASN A 2 -16.10 -7.40 -18.63
N ILE A 3 -17.01 -7.51 -17.65
CA ILE A 3 -16.87 -6.90 -16.30
C ILE A 3 -15.57 -7.35 -15.62
N SER A 4 -15.18 -8.63 -15.81
CA SER A 4 -13.93 -9.22 -15.32
C SER A 4 -12.67 -8.54 -15.90
N HIS A 5 -12.67 -8.15 -17.17
CA HIS A 5 -11.53 -7.43 -17.77
C HIS A 5 -11.39 -6.02 -17.20
N ARG A 6 -12.53 -5.36 -16.92
CA ARG A 6 -12.55 -3.99 -16.39
C ARG A 6 -12.02 -3.95 -14.96
N SER A 7 -12.43 -4.88 -14.10
CA SER A 7 -11.93 -4.97 -12.71
C SER A 7 -10.43 -5.26 -12.67
N SER A 8 -9.96 -6.20 -13.50
CA SER A 8 -8.53 -6.55 -13.60
C SER A 8 -7.67 -5.37 -14.06
N ALA A 9 -8.10 -4.65 -15.12
CA ALA A 9 -7.37 -3.49 -15.63
C ALA A 9 -7.29 -2.35 -14.59
N LEU A 10 -8.38 -2.10 -13.86
CA LEU A 10 -8.40 -1.13 -12.76
C LEU A 10 -7.47 -1.54 -11.61
N MET A 11 -7.43 -2.83 -11.27
CA MET A 11 -6.51 -3.32 -10.24
C MET A 11 -5.04 -3.20 -10.67
N LEU A 12 -4.71 -3.48 -11.94
CA LEU A 12 -3.37 -3.28 -12.49
C LEU A 12 -2.95 -1.79 -12.47
N LEU A 13 -3.87 -0.87 -12.78
CA LEU A 13 -3.59 0.55 -12.70
C LEU A 13 -3.42 1.01 -11.24
N SER A 14 -4.17 0.40 -10.32
CA SER A 14 -3.99 0.60 -8.88
C SER A 14 -2.61 0.14 -8.40
N THR A 15 -2.09 -0.99 -8.89
CA THR A 15 -0.79 -1.51 -8.47
C THR A 15 0.37 -0.76 -9.09
N LEU A 16 0.23 -0.27 -10.33
CA LEU A 16 1.19 0.63 -10.95
C LEU A 16 1.31 1.94 -10.16
N THR A 17 0.17 2.58 -9.87
CA THR A 17 0.17 3.82 -9.06
C THR A 17 0.66 3.58 -7.64
N LEU A 18 0.43 2.39 -7.07
CA LEU A 18 0.97 2.02 -5.76
C LEU A 18 2.50 1.91 -5.80
N ALA A 19 3.07 1.29 -6.83
CA ALA A 19 4.52 1.18 -7.01
C ALA A 19 5.17 2.56 -7.20
N LEU A 20 4.56 3.42 -8.02
CA LEU A 20 5.00 4.82 -8.19
C LEU A 20 4.93 5.60 -6.86
N ASN A 21 3.88 5.41 -6.07
CA ASN A 21 3.76 5.99 -4.74
C ASN A 21 4.86 5.49 -3.79
N GLY A 22 5.20 4.19 -3.85
CA GLY A 22 6.31 3.60 -3.11
C GLY A 22 7.65 4.23 -3.46
N LEU A 23 7.95 4.35 -4.76
CA LEU A 23 9.16 5.01 -5.26
C LEU A 23 9.27 6.46 -4.75
N VAL A 24 8.21 7.26 -4.94
CA VAL A 24 8.19 8.67 -4.52
C VAL A 24 8.39 8.78 -3.01
N THR A 25 7.82 7.87 -2.23
CA THR A 25 8.06 7.84 -0.78
C THR A 25 9.51 7.59 -0.46
N GLN A 26 10.14 6.61 -1.11
CA GLN A 26 11.54 6.31 -0.84
C GLN A 26 12.46 7.49 -1.19
N LEU A 27 12.14 8.24 -2.25
CA LEU A 27 12.85 9.47 -2.58
C LEU A 27 12.66 10.57 -1.52
N LEU A 28 11.49 10.62 -0.87
CA LEU A 28 11.19 11.56 0.22
C LEU A 28 11.75 11.13 1.58
N THR A 29 11.96 9.83 1.82
CA THR A 29 12.44 9.27 3.09
C THR A 29 13.73 9.92 3.62
N PRO A 30 14.78 10.19 2.81
CA PRO A 30 15.98 10.88 3.29
C PRO A 30 15.80 12.41 3.39
N MET A 31 14.72 12.97 2.84
CA MET A 31 14.49 14.42 2.74
C MET A 31 13.59 14.96 3.85
N LEU A 32 12.78 14.11 4.48
CA LEU A 32 11.78 14.51 5.47
C LEU A 32 11.85 13.62 6.71
N PRO A 33 11.62 14.18 7.92
CA PRO A 33 11.41 13.38 9.12
C PRO A 33 10.31 12.33 8.93
N ILE A 34 10.52 11.12 9.44
CA ILE A 34 9.62 9.96 9.25
C ILE A 34 8.17 10.28 9.66
N ILE A 35 8.00 10.95 10.81
CA ILE A 35 6.69 11.30 11.36
C ILE A 35 5.98 12.33 10.46
N LEU A 36 6.72 13.35 9.98
CA LEU A 36 6.19 14.35 9.07
C LEU A 36 5.81 13.73 7.72
N LEU A 37 6.66 12.87 7.18
CA LEU A 37 6.38 12.14 5.94
C LEU A 37 5.14 11.26 6.07
N LEU A 38 5.00 10.51 7.17
CA LEU A 38 3.80 9.70 7.45
C LEU A 38 2.54 10.56 7.50
N PHE A 39 2.59 11.68 8.23
CA PHE A 39 1.46 12.60 8.36
C PHE A 39 1.07 13.18 7.00
N LEU A 40 2.01 13.72 6.22
CA LEU A 40 1.75 14.30 4.90
C LEU A 40 1.26 13.24 3.90
N ARG A 41 1.78 12.01 3.98
CA ARG A 41 1.35 10.88 3.15
C ARG A 41 -0.11 10.50 3.37
N LEU A 42 -0.65 10.76 4.55
CA LEU A 42 -2.06 10.51 4.86
C LEU A 42 -2.91 11.75 4.61
N LEU A 43 -2.42 12.94 5.00
CA LEU A 43 -3.15 14.20 4.89
C LEU A 43 -3.38 14.61 3.43
N LEU A 44 -2.32 14.68 2.61
CA LEU A 44 -2.39 15.27 1.27
C LEU A 44 -3.33 14.50 0.32
N PRO A 45 -3.28 13.15 0.23
CA PRO A 45 -4.27 12.42 -0.57
C PRO A 45 -5.69 12.58 0.00
N GLY A 46 -5.84 12.61 1.33
CA GLY A 46 -7.14 12.83 1.98
C GLY A 46 -7.79 14.15 1.55
N CYS A 47 -7.02 15.24 1.63
CA CYS A 47 -7.43 16.56 1.15
C CYS A 47 -7.74 16.56 -0.34
N LEU A 48 -6.88 15.97 -1.18
CA LEU A 48 -7.07 15.91 -2.62
C LEU A 48 -8.36 15.16 -3.00
N MET A 49 -8.63 14.01 -2.37
CA MET A 49 -9.84 13.22 -2.63
C MET A 49 -11.10 13.94 -2.19
N LEU A 50 -11.09 14.64 -1.06
CA LEU A 50 -12.26 15.41 -0.60
C LEU A 50 -12.48 16.69 -1.39
N ALA A 51 -11.42 17.40 -1.78
CA ALA A 51 -11.51 18.57 -2.65
C ALA A 51 -12.10 18.19 -4.01
N THR A 52 -11.62 17.09 -4.61
CA THR A 52 -12.16 16.57 -5.88
C THR A 52 -13.61 16.09 -5.75
N ALA A 53 -13.98 15.45 -4.63
CA ALA A 53 -15.37 15.10 -4.34
C ALA A 53 -16.25 16.34 -4.21
N ARG A 54 -15.83 17.35 -3.43
CA ARG A 54 -16.60 18.59 -3.21
C ARG A 54 -16.84 19.37 -4.50
N ALA A 55 -15.89 19.35 -5.42
CA ALA A 55 -15.98 20.03 -6.71
C ALA A 55 -16.89 19.31 -7.72
N ARG A 56 -17.08 17.98 -7.59
CA ARG A 56 -17.85 17.18 -8.57
C ARG A 56 -19.19 16.73 -8.00
N PHE A 57 -19.18 16.00 -6.89
CA PHE A 57 -20.36 15.37 -6.30
C PHE A 57 -20.12 15.13 -4.79
N TRP A 58 -20.84 15.85 -3.93
CA TRP A 58 -20.80 15.63 -2.49
C TRP A 58 -21.99 14.80 -2.02
N HIS A 59 -21.72 13.75 -1.25
CA HIS A 59 -22.75 12.98 -0.57
C HIS A 59 -22.22 12.53 0.79
N TYR A 60 -23.12 12.45 1.78
CA TYR A 60 -22.76 12.01 3.12
C TYR A 60 -22.43 10.51 3.13
N VAL A 61 -21.55 10.13 4.06
CA VAL A 61 -21.19 8.73 4.29
C VAL A 61 -22.29 8.07 5.13
N SER A 62 -22.77 6.90 4.71
CA SER A 62 -23.73 6.13 5.50
C SER A 62 -23.10 5.71 6.84
N PHE A 63 -23.91 5.56 7.90
CA PHE A 63 -23.42 5.16 9.22
C PHE A 63 -22.68 3.80 9.19
N SER A 64 -23.19 2.84 8.41
CA SER A 64 -22.55 1.54 8.14
C SER A 64 -21.14 1.73 7.54
N ALA A 65 -21.03 2.58 6.50
CA ALA A 65 -19.75 2.88 5.87
C ALA A 65 -18.81 3.63 6.81
N LEU A 66 -19.31 4.49 7.69
CA LEU A 66 -18.49 5.26 8.64
C LEU A 66 -17.76 4.36 9.64
N LYS A 67 -18.42 3.31 10.16
CA LYS A 67 -17.77 2.33 11.05
C LYS A 67 -16.58 1.66 10.35
N ASN A 68 -16.78 1.22 9.11
CA ASN A 68 -15.71 0.59 8.32
C ASN A 68 -14.62 1.59 7.94
N VAL A 69 -14.96 2.86 7.69
CA VAL A 69 -14.00 3.95 7.43
C VAL A 69 -13.10 4.19 8.65
N MET A 70 -13.68 4.25 9.86
CA MET A 70 -12.93 4.44 11.10
C MET A 70 -11.98 3.28 11.38
N LEU A 71 -12.48 2.04 11.28
CA LEU A 71 -11.66 0.85 11.47
C LEU A 71 -10.51 0.79 10.45
N ARG A 72 -10.82 1.11 9.18
CA ARG A 72 -9.82 1.19 8.13
C ARG A 72 -8.77 2.27 8.39
N ALA A 73 -9.15 3.42 8.96
CA ALA A 73 -8.22 4.50 9.27
C ALA A 73 -7.14 4.02 10.26
N VAL A 74 -7.51 3.23 11.27
CA VAL A 74 -6.55 2.60 12.20
C VAL A 74 -5.58 1.70 11.43
N PHE A 75 -6.10 0.78 10.61
CA PHE A 75 -5.26 -0.15 9.86
C PHE A 75 -4.37 0.55 8.84
N ILE A 76 -4.86 1.58 8.14
CA ILE A 76 -4.04 2.39 7.22
C ILE A 76 -2.93 3.10 7.98
N THR A 77 -3.22 3.66 9.16
CA THR A 77 -2.21 4.38 9.96
C THR A 77 -1.06 3.44 10.34
N LEU A 78 -1.37 2.26 10.87
CA LEU A 78 -0.39 1.24 11.24
C LEU A 78 0.38 0.72 10.02
N CYS A 79 -0.35 0.38 8.96
CA CYS A 79 0.19 -0.09 7.70
C CYS A 79 1.21 0.91 7.11
N GLN A 80 0.85 2.19 7.00
CA GLN A 80 1.71 3.22 6.43
C GLN A 80 2.90 3.54 7.34
N GLY A 81 2.70 3.56 8.66
CA GLY A 81 3.78 3.76 9.62
C GLY A 81 4.86 2.68 9.50
N PHE A 82 4.46 1.40 9.54
CA PHE A 82 5.40 0.29 9.38
C PHE A 82 6.03 0.26 7.98
N PHE A 83 5.30 0.61 6.93
CA PHE A 83 5.86 0.66 5.58
C PHE A 83 6.97 1.71 5.43
N ILE A 84 6.80 2.91 5.99
CA ILE A 84 7.84 3.95 5.95
C ILE A 84 9.03 3.56 6.81
N LEU A 85 8.79 2.99 8.00
CA LEU A 85 9.87 2.47 8.85
C LEU A 85 10.69 1.37 8.15
N ALA A 86 10.02 0.49 7.40
CA ALA A 86 10.68 -0.51 6.56
C ALA A 86 11.50 0.15 5.43
N LEU A 87 10.92 1.10 4.68
CA LEU A 87 11.61 1.83 3.61
C LEU A 87 12.83 2.64 4.07
N TYR A 88 12.90 2.99 5.35
CA TYR A 88 14.06 3.68 5.92
C TYR A 88 15.30 2.75 6.02
N LYS A 89 15.11 1.43 6.06
CA LYS A 89 16.18 0.44 6.26
C LYS A 89 16.29 -0.64 5.17
N LEU A 90 15.26 -0.75 4.33
CA LEU A 90 15.14 -1.72 3.25
C LEU A 90 15.13 -1.01 1.89
N THR A 91 15.52 -1.74 0.85
CA THR A 91 15.35 -1.30 -0.54
C THR A 91 13.86 -1.19 -0.91
N LEU A 92 13.56 -0.52 -2.03
CA LEU A 92 12.19 -0.37 -2.53
C LEU A 92 11.53 -1.74 -2.63
N ILE A 93 12.26 -2.65 -3.27
CA ILE A 93 11.74 -3.94 -3.62
C ILE A 93 11.49 -4.79 -2.37
N GLU A 94 12.43 -4.83 -1.42
CA GLU A 94 12.26 -5.57 -0.16
C GLU A 94 11.03 -5.08 0.61
N ALA A 95 10.88 -3.76 0.77
CA ALA A 95 9.73 -3.19 1.48
C ALA A 95 8.40 -3.48 0.76
N VAL A 96 8.34 -3.32 -0.57
CA VAL A 96 7.13 -3.57 -1.36
C VAL A 96 6.76 -5.06 -1.37
N VAL A 97 7.74 -5.94 -1.37
CA VAL A 97 7.56 -7.39 -1.36
C VAL A 97 6.96 -7.86 -0.04
N LEU A 98 7.49 -7.36 1.08
CA LEU A 98 6.91 -7.60 2.39
C LEU A 98 5.52 -6.98 2.53
N PHE A 99 5.31 -5.76 2.01
CA PHE A 99 3.99 -5.13 1.94
C PHE A 99 2.98 -5.92 1.10
N SER A 100 3.48 -6.55 0.03
CA SER A 100 2.72 -7.41 -0.88
C SER A 100 2.44 -8.79 -0.30
N THR A 101 2.78 -9.07 0.96
CA THR A 101 2.23 -10.23 1.68
C THR A 101 0.77 -10.05 2.06
N GLY A 102 0.25 -8.82 2.02
CA GLY A 102 -1.15 -8.51 2.33
C GLY A 102 -2.19 -9.43 1.66
N PRO A 103 -2.12 -9.67 0.34
CA PRO A 103 -2.92 -10.68 -0.35
C PRO A 103 -2.93 -12.08 0.25
N LEU A 104 -1.86 -12.55 0.90
CA LEU A 104 -1.85 -13.84 1.63
C LEU A 104 -2.82 -13.83 2.81
N PHE A 105 -2.90 -12.69 3.49
CA PHE A 105 -3.75 -12.52 4.66
C PHE A 105 -5.21 -12.23 4.29
N ILE A 106 -5.51 -11.69 3.09
CA ILE A 106 -6.89 -11.34 2.70
C ILE A 106 -7.83 -12.56 2.73
N PRO A 107 -7.54 -13.70 2.06
CA PRO A 107 -8.41 -14.87 2.12
C PRO A 107 -8.56 -15.43 3.54
N LEU A 108 -7.48 -15.41 4.33
CA LEU A 108 -7.50 -15.87 5.72
C LEU A 108 -8.40 -14.99 6.61
N LEU A 109 -8.31 -13.67 6.44
CA LEU A 109 -9.16 -12.70 7.13
C LEU A 109 -10.62 -12.81 6.65
N GLU A 110 -10.85 -13.01 5.35
CA GLU A 110 -12.20 -13.24 4.82
C GLU A 110 -12.82 -14.53 5.36
N TYR A 111 -12.04 -15.61 5.47
CA TYR A 111 -12.45 -16.85 6.12
C TYR A 111 -12.78 -16.62 7.60
N LEU A 112 -11.92 -15.95 8.35
CA LEU A 112 -12.12 -15.72 9.79
C LEU A 112 -13.33 -14.82 10.08
N ILE A 113 -13.52 -13.76 9.30
CA ILE A 113 -14.53 -12.72 9.54
C ILE A 113 -15.88 -13.10 8.91
N PHE A 114 -15.88 -13.60 7.67
CA PHE A 114 -17.10 -13.84 6.90
C PHE A 114 -17.42 -15.33 6.71
N LYS A 115 -16.58 -16.25 7.23
CA LYS A 115 -16.74 -17.70 7.09
C LYS A 115 -16.89 -18.15 5.63
N ARG A 116 -16.20 -17.47 4.71
CA ARG A 116 -16.18 -17.80 3.28
C ARG A 116 -15.21 -18.93 3.01
N GLU A 117 -15.59 -19.88 2.16
CA GLU A 117 -14.71 -20.95 1.72
C GLU A 117 -13.52 -20.40 0.92
N ILE A 118 -12.34 -20.97 1.15
CA ILE A 118 -11.13 -20.64 0.40
C ILE A 118 -11.11 -21.55 -0.82
N ASP A 119 -11.07 -20.96 -2.03
CA ASP A 119 -10.82 -21.74 -3.25
C ASP A 119 -9.46 -22.45 -3.10
N LEU A 120 -9.46 -23.78 -3.18
CA LEU A 120 -8.26 -24.60 -3.04
C LEU A 120 -7.16 -24.21 -4.04
N PHE A 121 -7.49 -23.56 -5.17
CA PHE A 121 -6.51 -23.09 -6.14
C PHE A 121 -5.75 -21.83 -5.69
N VAL A 122 -6.30 -21.08 -4.74
CA VAL A 122 -5.62 -19.93 -4.13
C VAL A 122 -4.41 -20.41 -3.33
N VAL A 123 -4.54 -21.48 -2.56
CA VAL A 123 -3.48 -22.01 -1.68
C VAL A 123 -2.14 -22.28 -2.40
N PRO A 124 -2.05 -23.08 -3.49
CA PRO A 124 -0.79 -23.30 -4.19
C PRO A 124 -0.24 -22.02 -4.83
N THR A 125 -1.11 -21.11 -5.28
CA THR A 125 -0.70 -19.80 -5.82
C THR A 125 -0.04 -18.96 -4.72
N LEU A 126 -0.63 -18.92 -3.52
CA LEU A 126 -0.07 -18.26 -2.35
C LEU A 126 1.27 -18.87 -1.92
N LEU A 127 1.40 -20.20 -1.93
CA LEU A 127 2.65 -20.90 -1.62
C LEU A 127 3.76 -20.54 -2.62
N LEU A 128 3.46 -20.51 -3.91
CA LEU A 128 4.42 -20.14 -4.95
C LEU A 128 4.90 -18.68 -4.79
N MET A 129 4.00 -17.77 -4.43
CA MET A 129 4.34 -16.37 -4.12
C MET A 129 5.19 -16.25 -2.87
N MET A 130 4.90 -17.04 -1.84
CA MET A 130 5.69 -17.07 -0.60
C MET A 130 7.10 -17.59 -0.84
N ILE A 131 7.26 -18.63 -1.68
CA ILE A 131 8.58 -19.13 -2.11
C ILE A 131 9.35 -18.04 -2.85
N GLY A 132 8.71 -17.35 -3.81
CA GLY A 132 9.33 -16.25 -4.53
C GLY A 132 9.82 -15.12 -3.61
N LEU A 133 9.00 -14.74 -2.64
CA LEU A 133 9.33 -13.77 -1.58
C LEU A 133 10.54 -14.21 -0.73
N ILE A 134 10.59 -15.48 -0.31
CA ILE A 134 11.69 -16.00 0.52
C ILE A 134 13.00 -15.96 -0.28
N ILE A 135 13.00 -16.48 -1.51
CA ILE A 135 14.21 -16.49 -2.35
C ILE A 135 14.69 -15.07 -2.62
N GLN A 136 13.76 -14.15 -2.85
CA GLN A 136 14.09 -12.75 -3.04
C GLN A 136 14.72 -12.08 -1.80
N SER A 137 14.37 -12.53 -0.61
CA SER A 137 14.86 -11.96 0.64
C SER A 137 16.16 -12.62 1.13
N MET A 138 16.70 -13.60 0.38
CA MET A 138 17.98 -14.22 0.70
C MET A 138 19.14 -13.27 0.37
N THR A 139 20.17 -13.32 1.21
CA THR A 139 21.44 -12.62 1.00
C THR A 139 22.57 -13.63 0.73
N GLU A 140 23.73 -13.16 0.27
CA GLU A 140 24.89 -14.04 0.02
C GLU A 140 25.38 -14.79 1.28
N GLN A 141 25.04 -14.27 2.48
CA GLN A 141 25.36 -14.90 3.77
C GLN A 141 24.23 -15.82 4.30
N GLY A 142 23.17 -16.06 3.50
CA GLY A 142 21.99 -16.83 3.89
C GLY A 142 20.82 -15.97 4.37
N PHE A 143 19.88 -16.58 5.11
CA PHE A 143 18.74 -15.89 5.70
C PHE A 143 19.10 -15.38 7.10
N LEU A 144 19.30 -14.07 7.23
CA LEU A 144 19.54 -13.41 8.50
C LEU A 144 18.25 -12.67 8.89
N LEU A 145 17.63 -13.09 10.01
CA LEU A 145 16.36 -12.50 10.45
C LEU A 145 16.59 -11.06 10.93
N ARG A 146 16.39 -10.13 10.01
CA ARG A 146 16.43 -8.69 10.25
C ARG A 146 15.09 -8.22 10.80
N TRP A 147 15.10 -7.46 11.89
CA TRP A 147 13.88 -6.97 12.55
C TRP A 147 13.03 -6.10 11.61
N GLU A 148 13.68 -5.44 10.66
CA GLU A 148 13.06 -4.60 9.63
C GLU A 148 12.19 -5.42 8.67
N LEU A 149 12.49 -6.71 8.48
CA LEU A 149 11.65 -7.61 7.69
C LEU A 149 10.32 -7.90 8.41
N LEU A 150 10.34 -8.02 9.74
CA LEU A 150 9.12 -8.18 10.54
C LEU A 150 8.26 -6.92 10.51
N ILE A 151 8.88 -5.74 10.51
CA ILE A 151 8.19 -4.46 10.35
C ILE A 151 7.52 -4.38 8.98
N GLY A 152 8.22 -4.74 7.90
CA GLY A 152 7.62 -4.79 6.56
C GLY A 152 6.49 -5.81 6.47
N LEU A 153 6.62 -6.97 7.11
CA LEU A 153 5.56 -8.00 7.17
C LEU A 153 4.34 -7.49 7.93
N ALA A 154 4.54 -6.79 9.05
CA ALA A 154 3.46 -6.14 9.79
C ALA A 154 2.72 -5.10 8.92
N ALA A 155 3.46 -4.33 8.11
CA ALA A 155 2.86 -3.42 7.14
C ALA A 155 1.94 -4.15 6.14
N GLY A 156 2.37 -5.32 5.65
CA GLY A 156 1.57 -6.19 4.78
C GLY A 156 0.31 -6.74 5.46
N PHE A 157 0.42 -7.19 6.71
CA PHE A 157 -0.73 -7.65 7.50
C PHE A 157 -1.78 -6.54 7.70
N PHE A 158 -1.37 -5.36 8.18
CA PHE A 158 -2.29 -4.24 8.37
C PHE A 158 -2.84 -3.70 7.03
N ASN A 159 -2.07 -3.80 5.95
CA ASN A 159 -2.58 -3.54 4.60
C ASN A 159 -3.74 -4.49 4.26
N ALA A 160 -3.63 -5.79 4.55
CA ALA A 160 -4.71 -6.75 4.34
C ALA A 160 -5.98 -6.39 5.11
N CYS A 161 -5.85 -6.07 6.40
CA CYS A 161 -6.97 -5.62 7.24
C CYS A 161 -7.65 -4.37 6.68
N SER A 162 -6.86 -3.38 6.23
CA SER A 162 -7.36 -2.18 5.55
C SER A 162 -8.11 -2.51 4.26
N GLN A 163 -7.61 -3.47 3.49
CA GLN A 163 -8.18 -3.87 2.20
C GLN A 163 -9.50 -4.60 2.36
N VAL A 164 -9.65 -5.44 3.39
CA VAL A 164 -10.92 -6.06 3.76
C VAL A 164 -11.96 -5.00 4.13
N CYS A 165 -11.57 -3.96 4.87
CA CYS A 165 -12.46 -2.83 5.17
C CYS A 165 -12.79 -2.04 3.90
N LEU A 166 -11.82 -1.82 3.02
CA LEU A 166 -12.02 -1.11 1.75
C LEU A 166 -13.00 -1.86 0.83
N PHE A 167 -12.90 -3.18 0.78
CA PHE A 167 -13.84 -4.01 0.03
C PHE A 167 -15.26 -3.79 0.53
N GLN A 168 -15.50 -3.85 1.84
CA GLN A 168 -16.83 -3.57 2.42
C GLN A 168 -17.33 -2.15 2.10
N ILE A 169 -16.48 -1.13 2.28
CA ILE A 169 -16.81 0.27 1.94
C ILE A 169 -17.16 0.40 0.45
N SER A 170 -16.47 -0.34 -0.43
CA SER A 170 -16.74 -0.28 -1.86
C SER A 170 -18.13 -0.81 -2.23
N LYS A 171 -18.72 -1.70 -1.43
CA LYS A 171 -20.07 -2.23 -1.68
C LYS A 171 -21.19 -1.31 -1.23
N GLU A 172 -20.88 -0.29 -0.43
CA GLU A 172 -21.83 0.72 0.00
C GLU A 172 -22.11 1.74 -1.12
N LYS A 173 -23.25 2.43 -1.03
CA LYS A 173 -23.65 3.49 -1.99
C LYS A 173 -22.82 4.78 -1.84
N THR A 174 -21.93 4.83 -0.86
CA THR A 174 -21.07 5.99 -0.58
C THR A 174 -20.11 6.28 -1.74
N PRO A 175 -19.92 7.56 -2.14
CA PRO A 175 -18.90 7.92 -3.12
C PRO A 175 -17.49 7.51 -2.67
N ILE A 176 -16.74 6.88 -3.58
CA ILE A 176 -15.39 6.35 -3.32
C ILE A 176 -14.44 7.43 -2.80
N LEU A 177 -14.48 8.61 -3.41
CA LEU A 177 -13.60 9.71 -3.06
C LEU A 177 -13.88 10.25 -1.65
N VAL A 178 -15.16 10.34 -1.27
CA VAL A 178 -15.56 10.81 0.07
C VAL A 178 -15.13 9.80 1.14
N ALA A 179 -15.45 8.52 0.96
CA ALA A 179 -15.11 7.50 1.95
C ALA A 179 -13.60 7.33 2.15
N ASN A 180 -12.83 7.29 1.07
CA ASN A 180 -11.37 7.22 1.15
C ASN A 180 -10.76 8.51 1.68
N GLY A 181 -11.25 9.68 1.25
CA GLY A 181 -10.74 10.96 1.72
C GLY A 181 -10.91 11.15 3.22
N LEU A 182 -12.08 10.83 3.76
CA LEU A 182 -12.32 10.84 5.21
C LEU A 182 -11.46 9.83 5.95
N CYS A 183 -11.32 8.60 5.41
CA CYS A 183 -10.44 7.58 5.97
C CYS A 183 -8.99 8.08 6.09
N PHE A 184 -8.48 8.75 5.07
CA PHE A 184 -7.11 9.27 5.03
C PHE A 184 -6.93 10.46 5.98
N LEU A 185 -7.90 11.37 6.07
CA LEU A 185 -7.85 12.45 7.07
C LEU A 185 -7.87 11.91 8.51
N MET A 186 -8.74 10.96 8.80
CA MET A 186 -8.79 10.31 10.12
C MET A 186 -7.48 9.59 10.43
N ALA A 187 -6.91 8.88 9.44
CA ALA A 187 -5.61 8.24 9.57
C ALA A 187 -4.47 9.25 9.82
N ALA A 188 -4.50 10.41 9.16
CA ALA A 188 -3.52 11.47 9.40
C ALA A 188 -3.55 11.95 10.86
N LEU A 189 -4.75 12.20 11.41
CA LEU A 189 -4.90 12.57 12.82
C LEU A 189 -4.44 11.45 13.77
N LEU A 190 -4.82 10.20 13.48
CA LEU A 190 -4.38 9.04 14.24
C LEU A 190 -2.86 8.86 14.19
N SER A 191 -2.21 9.21 13.08
CA SER A 191 -0.74 9.07 12.95
C SER A 191 0.01 9.98 13.92
N ILE A 192 -0.52 11.17 14.22
CA ILE A 192 0.03 12.06 15.25
C ILE A 192 -0.09 11.39 16.62
N VAL A 193 -1.26 10.83 16.93
CA VAL A 193 -1.52 10.21 18.24
C VAL A 193 -0.67 8.96 18.45
N LEU A 194 -0.54 8.10 17.43
CA LEU A 194 0.13 6.80 17.57
C LEU A 194 1.65 6.89 17.44
N PHE A 195 2.18 7.81 16.63
CA PHE A 195 3.61 7.87 16.32
C PHE A 195 4.30 9.15 16.80
N ALA A 196 3.60 10.29 16.88
CA ALA A 196 4.22 11.55 17.32
C ALA A 196 4.16 11.75 18.84
N LEU A 197 3.01 11.49 19.48
CA LEU A 197 2.85 11.70 20.92
C LEU A 197 3.80 10.86 21.80
N PRO A 198 4.02 9.55 21.54
CA PRO A 198 4.93 8.76 22.38
C PRO A 198 6.39 9.19 22.28
N VAL A 199 6.78 9.79 21.15
CA VAL A 199 8.11 10.34 20.92
C VAL A 199 8.29 11.64 21.71
N ILE A 200 7.32 12.55 21.62
CA ILE A 200 7.31 13.83 22.36
C ILE A 200 7.28 13.57 23.88
N ALA A 201 6.49 12.58 24.32
CA ALA A 201 6.33 12.28 25.75
C ALA A 201 7.54 11.58 26.39
N ASN A 202 8.37 10.89 25.61
CA ASN A 202 9.56 10.19 26.12
C ASN A 202 10.87 10.99 25.96
N GLU A 203 10.81 12.26 25.55
CA GLU A 203 11.98 13.07 25.14
C GLU A 203 12.95 12.33 24.19
N LEU A 204 12.45 11.33 23.46
CA LEU A 204 13.21 10.67 22.41
C LEU A 204 13.25 11.68 21.27
N ILE A 205 14.42 12.30 21.08
CA ILE A 205 14.71 13.26 20.02
C ILE A 205 14.69 12.49 18.68
N PHE A 206 13.51 12.12 18.19
CA PHE A 206 13.34 11.98 16.74
C PHE A 206 13.23 13.39 16.22
N ASP A 207 14.18 13.74 15.38
CA ASP A 207 14.37 15.09 14.89
C ASP A 207 13.10 15.55 14.16
N PHE A 208 12.27 16.35 14.85
CA PHE A 208 11.22 17.13 14.21
C PHE A 208 11.82 18.33 13.49
N ALA A 209 13.13 18.60 13.66
CA ALA A 209 13.78 19.66 12.93
C ALA A 209 13.71 19.34 11.44
N VAL A 210 13.00 20.20 10.74
CA VAL A 210 13.11 20.35 9.30
C VAL A 210 14.53 20.88 9.08
N PRO A 211 15.45 20.15 8.42
CA PRO A 211 16.78 20.67 8.15
C PRO A 211 16.70 22.10 7.61
N GLU A 212 17.49 23.02 8.17
CA GLU A 212 17.44 24.45 7.82
C GLU A 212 17.62 24.68 6.30
N ASP A 213 18.32 23.76 5.64
CA ASP A 213 18.59 23.73 4.20
C ASP A 213 17.39 23.33 3.32
N ILE A 214 16.28 22.82 3.90
CA ILE A 214 15.06 22.46 3.14
C ILE A 214 14.49 23.67 2.41
N PHE A 215 14.70 24.88 2.94
CA PHE A 215 14.26 26.14 2.34
C PHE A 215 15.23 26.69 1.28
N SER A 216 16.27 25.95 0.90
CA SER A 216 17.04 26.25 -0.31
C SER A 216 16.13 26.13 -1.54
N ASN A 217 16.01 27.22 -2.30
CA ASN A 217 14.97 27.42 -3.33
C ASN A 217 14.84 26.22 -4.29
N LYS A 218 15.94 25.61 -4.75
CA LYS A 218 15.88 24.46 -5.68
C LYS A 218 15.40 23.16 -5.02
N THR A 219 15.83 22.86 -3.79
CA THR A 219 15.47 21.63 -3.07
C THR A 219 14.00 21.66 -2.63
N THR A 220 13.50 22.84 -2.23
CA THR A 220 12.10 23.01 -1.81
C THR A 220 11.10 22.63 -2.91
N TRP A 221 11.31 23.11 -4.15
CA TRP A 221 10.40 22.80 -5.26
C TRP A 221 10.40 21.31 -5.64
N VAL A 222 11.54 20.64 -5.50
CA VAL A 222 11.62 19.18 -5.71
C VAL A 222 10.78 18.44 -4.67
N ILE A 223 10.92 18.79 -3.38
CA ILE A 223 10.13 18.19 -2.30
C ILE A 223 8.63 18.42 -2.55
N VAL A 224 8.23 19.66 -2.88
CA VAL A 224 6.83 20.00 -3.18
C VAL A 224 6.32 19.18 -4.37
N GLY A 225 7.10 19.08 -5.46
CA GLY A 225 6.75 18.25 -6.61
C GLY A 225 6.55 16.79 -6.26
N LEU A 226 7.46 16.21 -5.46
CA LEU A 226 7.34 14.83 -4.97
C LEU A 226 6.13 14.63 -4.05
N LEU A 227 5.83 15.59 -3.17
CA LEU A 227 4.64 15.53 -2.31
C LEU A 227 3.34 15.57 -3.13
N VAL A 228 3.28 16.39 -4.18
CA VAL A 228 2.14 16.43 -5.11
C VAL A 228 1.99 15.10 -5.87
N LEU A 229 3.10 14.52 -6.35
CA LEU A 229 3.09 13.21 -7.00
C LEU A 229 2.65 12.10 -6.04
N MET A 230 3.16 12.10 -4.81
CA MET A 230 2.75 11.16 -3.76
C MET A 230 1.24 11.25 -3.49
N ALA A 231 0.72 12.46 -3.31
CA ALA A 231 -0.70 12.69 -3.08
C ALA A 231 -1.56 12.19 -4.25
N THR A 232 -1.11 12.45 -5.48
CA THR A 232 -1.79 12.05 -6.71
C THR A 232 -1.79 10.54 -6.89
N PHE A 233 -0.62 9.90 -6.79
CA PHE A 233 -0.51 8.44 -6.95
C PHE A 233 -1.24 7.69 -5.85
N SER A 234 -1.15 8.14 -4.59
CA SER A 234 -1.90 7.55 -3.48
C SER A 234 -3.42 7.66 -3.71
N SER A 235 -3.92 8.83 -4.12
CA SER A 235 -5.34 9.02 -4.44
C SER A 235 -5.80 8.15 -5.61
N ALA A 236 -4.98 8.07 -6.67
CA ALA A 236 -5.24 7.24 -7.84
C ALA A 236 -5.29 5.74 -7.48
N THR A 237 -4.34 5.27 -6.66
CA THR A 237 -4.33 3.90 -6.15
C THR A 237 -5.64 3.57 -5.46
N GLN A 238 -6.09 4.41 -4.53
CA GLN A 238 -7.34 4.18 -3.79
C GLN A 238 -8.56 4.23 -4.69
N TYR A 239 -8.62 5.20 -5.61
CA TYR A 239 -9.73 5.33 -6.54
C TYR A 239 -9.87 4.10 -7.44
N PHE A 240 -8.80 3.68 -8.11
CA PHE A 240 -8.84 2.52 -9.00
C PHE A 240 -9.11 1.23 -8.24
N ARG A 241 -8.53 1.08 -7.04
CA ARG A 241 -8.74 -0.10 -6.20
C ARG A 241 -10.18 -0.25 -5.74
N SER A 242 -10.76 0.81 -5.17
CA SER A 242 -12.16 0.79 -4.75
C SER A 242 -13.10 0.57 -5.93
N THR A 243 -12.78 1.12 -7.11
CA THR A 243 -13.57 0.91 -8.32
C THR A 243 -13.48 -0.54 -8.82
N ALA A 244 -12.30 -1.14 -8.75
CA ALA A 244 -12.12 -2.56 -9.07
C ALA A 244 -12.92 -3.45 -8.11
N TYR A 245 -12.86 -3.18 -6.79
CA TYR A 245 -13.63 -3.91 -5.79
C TYR A 245 -15.14 -3.79 -5.94
N LYS A 246 -15.66 -2.66 -6.46
CA LYS A 246 -17.08 -2.53 -6.79
C LYS A 246 -17.56 -3.59 -7.80
N LEU A 247 -16.69 -4.01 -8.72
CA LEU A 247 -17.04 -4.85 -9.86
C LEU A 247 -16.94 -6.36 -9.61
N VAL A 248 -16.38 -6.81 -8.49
CA VAL A 248 -16.13 -8.24 -8.17
C VAL A 248 -16.95 -8.72 -6.98
N SER A 249 -17.19 -10.02 -6.85
CA SER A 249 -18.06 -10.54 -5.77
C SER A 249 -17.32 -10.69 -4.42
N THR A 250 -16.01 -10.92 -4.49
CA THR A 250 -15.12 -11.09 -3.32
C THR A 250 -13.86 -10.23 -3.45
N GLY A 251 -13.24 -9.87 -2.32
CA GLY A 251 -11.96 -9.15 -2.34
C GLY A 251 -10.81 -10.05 -2.81
N SER A 252 -10.91 -11.35 -2.48
CA SER A 252 -9.93 -12.38 -2.83
C SER A 252 -9.73 -12.57 -4.34
N GLU A 253 -10.77 -12.38 -5.18
CA GLU A 253 -10.68 -12.49 -6.65
C GLU A 253 -9.57 -11.61 -7.26
N LEU A 254 -9.33 -10.43 -6.69
CA LEU A 254 -8.35 -9.46 -7.20
C LEU A 254 -7.04 -9.45 -6.40
N ALA A 255 -6.96 -10.21 -5.31
CA ALA A 255 -5.80 -10.20 -4.41
C ALA A 255 -4.49 -10.57 -5.12
N PRO A 256 -4.44 -11.57 -6.02
CA PRO A 256 -3.20 -11.93 -6.71
C PRO A 256 -2.68 -10.85 -7.66
N LEU A 257 -3.56 -10.02 -8.24
CA LEU A 257 -3.12 -8.90 -9.06
C LEU A 257 -2.35 -7.85 -8.25
N ILE A 258 -2.52 -7.77 -6.93
CA ILE A 258 -1.80 -6.81 -6.07
C ILE A 258 -0.28 -7.00 -6.15
N TYR A 259 0.19 -8.24 -6.32
CA TYR A 259 1.61 -8.58 -6.46
C TYR A 259 2.27 -8.00 -7.70
N THR A 260 1.50 -7.59 -8.72
CA THR A 260 2.08 -6.88 -9.87
C THR A 260 2.77 -5.57 -9.45
N SER A 261 2.43 -5.02 -8.29
CA SER A 261 3.17 -3.88 -7.70
C SER A 261 4.64 -4.22 -7.38
N VAL A 262 4.97 -5.49 -7.08
CA VAL A 262 6.36 -5.96 -6.91
C VAL A 262 7.12 -5.82 -8.22
N VAL A 263 6.53 -6.28 -9.33
CA VAL A 263 7.12 -6.20 -10.66
C VAL A 263 7.36 -4.76 -11.07
N PHE A 264 6.36 -3.88 -10.89
CA PHE A 264 6.52 -2.46 -11.17
C PHE A 264 7.58 -1.81 -10.28
N SER A 265 7.63 -2.14 -9.00
CA SER A 265 8.60 -1.57 -8.06
C SER A 265 10.03 -2.00 -8.39
N TYR A 266 10.21 -3.23 -8.88
CA TYR A 266 11.50 -3.71 -9.38
C TYR A 266 11.96 -2.88 -10.58
N LEU A 267 11.09 -2.72 -11.59
CA LEU A 267 11.42 -1.93 -12.78
C LEU A 267 11.76 -0.49 -12.42
N LEU A 268 10.99 0.11 -11.51
CA LEU A 268 11.25 1.47 -11.02
C LEU A 268 12.56 1.58 -10.23
N GLN A 269 12.89 0.59 -9.40
CA GLN A 269 14.16 0.57 -8.68
C GLN A 269 15.34 0.52 -9.65
N LEU A 270 15.26 -0.29 -10.71
CA LEU A 270 16.30 -0.35 -11.73
C LEU A 270 16.41 0.96 -12.53
N MET A 271 15.29 1.49 -13.01
CA MET A 271 15.27 2.63 -13.93
C MET A 271 15.54 3.98 -13.24
N VAL A 272 15.13 4.13 -11.98
CA VAL A 272 15.16 5.43 -11.28
C VAL A 272 16.19 5.45 -10.16
N LEU A 273 16.31 4.37 -9.39
CA LEU A 273 17.20 4.32 -8.23
C LEU A 273 18.61 3.80 -8.58
N ASN A 274 18.83 3.31 -9.81
CA ASN A 274 20.08 2.72 -10.28
C ASN A 274 20.64 1.65 -9.32
N ASN A 275 19.77 0.95 -8.61
CA ASN A 275 20.12 -0.08 -7.64
C ASN A 275 19.83 -1.46 -8.26
N PRO A 276 20.83 -2.08 -8.93
CA PRO A 276 20.65 -3.36 -9.58
C PRO A 276 20.30 -4.44 -8.57
N VAL A 277 19.55 -5.41 -9.06
CA VAL A 277 18.92 -6.46 -8.27
C VAL A 277 19.70 -7.75 -8.54
N ASN A 278 20.10 -8.48 -7.50
CA ASN A 278 20.91 -9.70 -7.63
C ASN A 278 20.09 -10.84 -8.28
N GLY A 279 20.76 -11.85 -8.83
CA GLY A 279 20.13 -13.01 -9.48
C GLY A 279 19.12 -13.74 -8.60
N GLN A 280 19.35 -13.83 -7.28
CA GLN A 280 18.37 -14.38 -6.33
C GLN A 280 17.06 -13.59 -6.30
N GLN A 281 17.15 -12.25 -6.30
CA GLN A 281 15.99 -11.37 -6.31
C GLN A 281 15.23 -11.47 -7.65
N LEU A 282 15.94 -11.59 -8.78
CA LEU A 282 15.31 -11.84 -10.08
C LEU A 282 14.54 -13.17 -10.12
N LEU A 283 15.14 -14.22 -9.57
CA LEU A 283 14.51 -15.55 -9.46
C LEU A 283 13.25 -15.47 -8.59
N GLY A 284 13.30 -14.83 -7.42
CA GLY A 284 12.12 -14.65 -6.57
C GLY A 284 10.98 -13.90 -7.26
N ILE A 285 11.29 -12.83 -8.00
CA ILE A 285 10.31 -12.08 -8.79
C ILE A 285 9.65 -12.97 -9.87
N SER A 286 10.42 -13.83 -10.54
CA SER A 286 9.87 -14.73 -11.57
C SER A 286 8.80 -15.68 -11.03
N PHE A 287 8.98 -16.18 -9.80
CA PHE A 287 7.98 -17.02 -9.11
C PHE A 287 6.70 -16.24 -8.80
N ILE A 288 6.83 -14.99 -8.35
CA ILE A 288 5.70 -14.10 -8.08
C ILE A 288 4.92 -13.81 -9.38
N VAL A 289 5.62 -13.54 -10.48
CA VAL A 289 5.01 -13.32 -11.80
C VAL A 289 4.28 -14.57 -12.29
N ALA A 290 4.90 -15.74 -12.17
CA ALA A 290 4.29 -17.01 -12.57
C ALA A 290 2.98 -17.28 -11.80
N ALA A 291 2.98 -17.06 -10.48
CA ALA A 291 1.80 -17.20 -9.64
C ALA A 291 0.67 -16.23 -10.05
N CYS A 292 1.00 -14.97 -10.37
CA CYS A 292 0.02 -13.99 -10.85
C CYS A 292 -0.64 -14.45 -12.16
N LEU A 293 0.16 -14.99 -13.09
CA LEU A 293 -0.33 -15.51 -14.37
C LEU A 293 -1.25 -16.72 -14.17
N MET A 294 -0.89 -17.65 -13.27
CA MET A 294 -1.71 -18.81 -12.91
C MET A 294 -3.10 -18.39 -12.39
N GLN A 295 -3.15 -17.45 -11.44
CA GLN A 295 -4.44 -16.96 -10.95
C GLN A 295 -5.24 -16.27 -12.05
N THR A 296 -4.59 -15.41 -12.84
CA THR A 296 -5.27 -14.65 -13.88
C THR A 296 -5.89 -15.59 -14.93
N HIS A 297 -5.21 -16.69 -15.24
CA HIS A 297 -5.75 -17.72 -16.13
C HIS A 297 -6.95 -18.44 -15.51
N ARG A 298 -6.88 -18.81 -14.22
CA ARG A 298 -8.00 -19.46 -13.51
C ARG A 298 -9.25 -18.58 -13.45
N ASN A 299 -9.10 -17.28 -13.22
CA ASN A 299 -10.25 -16.36 -13.21
C ASN A 299 -10.88 -16.15 -14.61
N ARG A 300 -10.24 -16.62 -15.69
CA ARG A 300 -10.78 -16.58 -17.07
C ARG A 300 -11.48 -17.88 -17.49
N SER A 301 -11.16 -19.01 -16.86
CA SER A 301 -11.74 -20.34 -17.12
C SER A 301 -12.97 -20.59 -16.27
#